data_AF-A0A022R2S9-F1
#
_entry.id   AF-A0A022R2S9-F1
#
_cell.length_a   1.000
_cell.length_b   1.000
_cell.length_c   1.000
_cell.angle_alpha   90.00
_cell.angle_beta   90.00
_cell.angle_gamma   90.00
#
_symmetry.space_group_name_H-M   'P 1'
#
loop_
_entity.id
_entity.type
_entity.pdbx_description
1 polymer ?
#
loop_
_entity_poly.entity_id
_entity_poly.type
_entity_poly.pdbx_seq_one_letter_code
_entity_poly.pdbx_strand_id
1 'polypeptide(L)' 'MWELLTGDEPYKDMHCASIIGGIVNSTLRPQIPTWCDPEWKSLMESSWDSDPAVRPSFPEIAQKLRNMAAAMNLK' A
#
# COMPACT_ATOMS: atom_id res chain seq x y z
N MET A 1 -4.50 1.58 2.29
CA MET A 1 -3.38 1.09 3.14
C MET A 1 -2.41 2.19 3.50
N TRP A 2 -1.86 2.93 2.53
CA TRP A 2 -0.97 4.06 2.84
C TRP A 2 -1.64 5.15 3.69
N GLU A 3 -2.88 5.55 3.36
CA GLU A 3 -3.68 6.49 4.16
C GLU A 3 -3.92 5.98 5.59
N LEU A 4 -4.17 4.67 5.74
CA LEU A 4 -4.36 4.06 7.07
C LEU A 4 -3.08 4.07 7.90
N LEU A 5 -1.92 3.98 7.25
CA LEU A 5 -0.61 4.01 7.92
C LEU A 5 -0.24 5.43 8.35
N THR A 6 -0.44 6.40 7.46
CA THR A 6 0.08 7.76 7.62
C THR A 6 -0.93 8.72 8.23
N GLY A 7 -2.23 8.47 8.04
CA GLY A 7 -3.29 9.44 8.33
C GLY A 7 -3.38 10.58 7.31
N ASP A 8 -2.55 10.55 6.26
CA ASP A 8 -2.44 11.62 5.28
C ASP A 8 -3.21 11.31 4.00
N GLU A 9 -3.49 12.36 3.21
CA GLU A 9 -4.08 12.27 1.89
C GLU A 9 -2.98 12.09 0.81
N PRO A 10 -3.05 11.04 -0.04
CA PRO A 10 -2.06 10.83 -1.08
C PRO A 10 -2.24 11.87 -2.19
N TYR A 11 -1.14 12.43 -2.67
CA TYR A 11 -1.12 13.34 -3.83
C TYR A 11 -1.98 14.61 -3.66
N LYS A 12 -2.12 15.11 -2.43
CA LYS A 12 -2.98 16.26 -2.05
C LYS A 12 -2.92 17.49 -2.98
N ASP A 13 -1.76 17.75 -3.60
CA ASP A 13 -1.54 18.91 -4.46
C ASP A 13 -1.49 18.57 -5.96
N MET A 14 -1.92 17.37 -6.37
CA MET A 14 -1.90 16.92 -7.76
C MET A 14 -3.28 16.93 -8.41
N HIS A 15 -3.33 17.34 -9.68
CA HIS A 15 -4.55 17.26 -10.48
C HIS A 15 -4.88 15.80 -10.86
N CYS A 16 -6.17 15.43 -10.85
CA CYS A 16 -6.62 14.06 -11.11
C CYS A 16 -6.04 13.43 -12.38
N ALA A 17 -5.98 14.20 -13.48
CA ALA A 17 -5.40 13.72 -14.74
C ALA A 17 -3.92 13.31 -14.61
N SER A 18 -3.14 14.06 -13.82
CA SER A 18 -1.74 13.76 -13.55
C SER A 18 -1.58 12.52 -12.66
N ILE A 19 -2.48 12.34 -11.68
CA ILE A 19 -2.50 11.15 -10.82
C ILE A 19 -2.79 9.91 -11.66
N ILE A 20 -3.85 9.93 -12.48
CA ILE A 20 -4.24 8.81 -13.36
C ILE A 20 -3.10 8.48 -14.31
N GLY A 21 -2.55 9.49 -15.00
CA GLY A 21 -1.43 9.30 -15.92
C GLY A 21 -0.20 8.70 -15.24
N GLY A 22 0.15 9.17 -14.04
CA GLY A 22 1.28 8.65 -13.27
C GLY A 22 1.08 7.21 -12.80
N ILE A 23 -0.13 6.86 -12.35
CA ILE A 23 -0.44 5.50 -11.89
C ILE A 23 -0.41 4.51 -13.07
N VAL A 24 -1.04 4.86 -14.20
CA VAL A 24 -1.09 4.02 -15.41
C VAL A 24 0.30 3.80 -15.99
N ASN A 25 1.14 4.84 -15.99
CA ASN A 25 2.53 4.72 -16.43
C ASN A 25 3.46 4.10 -15.38
N SER A 26 2.92 3.67 -14.22
CA SER A 26 3.67 3.10 -13.10
C SER A 26 4.79 4.01 -12.56
N THR A 27 4.70 5.31 -12.81
CA THR A 27 5.65 6.33 -12.32
C THR A 27 5.23 6.89 -10.96
N LEU A 28 4.01 6.61 -10.52
CA LEU A 28 3.44 7.17 -9.31
C LEU A 28 2.92 6.10 -8.36
N ARG A 29 3.53 6.04 -7.17
CA ARG A 29 3.04 5.34 -5.98
C ARG A 29 3.34 6.22 -4.75
N PRO A 30 2.54 6.15 -3.67
CA PRO A 30 2.81 6.94 -2.47
C PRO A 30 4.16 6.54 -1.87
N GLN A 31 4.91 7.53 -1.36
CA GLN A 31 6.19 7.28 -0.72
C GLN A 31 5.97 6.59 0.63
N ILE A 32 6.57 5.41 0.82
CA ILE A 32 6.44 4.68 2.09
C ILE A 32 7.40 5.27 3.11
N PRO A 33 6.94 5.69 4.30
CA PRO A 33 7.81 6.23 5.33
C PRO A 33 8.87 5.22 5.79
N THR A 34 10.04 5.69 6.19
CA THR A 34 11.16 4.83 6.64
C THR A 34 10.89 4.08 7.94
N TRP A 35 9.95 4.58 8.75
CA TRP A 35 9.51 3.95 10.00
C TRP A 35 8.45 2.86 9.78
N CYS A 36 7.98 2.67 8.54
CA CYS A 36 7.00 1.65 8.22
C CYS A 36 7.52 0.26 8.56
N ASP A 37 6.69 -0.53 9.24
CA ASP A 37 6.96 -1.94 9.49
C ASP A 37 7.26 -2.69 8.17
N PRO A 38 8.30 -3.53 8.08
CA PRO A 38 8.68 -4.22 6.86
C PRO A 38 7.58 -5.13 6.27
N GLU A 39 6.78 -5.80 7.11
CA GLU A 39 5.68 -6.64 6.64
C GLU A 39 4.56 -5.78 6.05
N TRP A 40 4.24 -4.66 6.71
CA TRP A 40 3.28 -3.70 6.20
C TRP A 40 3.74 -3.08 4.88
N LYS A 41 5.02 -2.72 4.77
CA LYS A 41 5.63 -2.23 3.53
C LYS A 41 5.48 -3.24 2.40
N SER A 42 5.89 -4.49 2.63
CA SER A 42 5.81 -5.57 1.63
C SER A 42 4.37 -5.85 1.18
N LEU A 43 3.42 -5.87 2.12
CA LEU A 43 2.00 -6.02 1.78
C LEU A 43 1.48 -4.84 0.94
N MET A 44 1.87 -3.63 1.31
CA MET A 44 1.49 -2.42 0.59
C MET A 44 2.04 -2.41 -0.84
N GLU A 45 3.34 -2.72 -0.99
CA GLU A 45 4.02 -2.80 -2.29
C GLU A 45 3.40 -3.85 -3.22
N SER A 46 3.17 -5.06 -2.72
CA SER A 46 2.54 -6.13 -3.52
C SER A 46 1.09 -5.81 -3.93
N SER A 47 0.35 -5.07 -3.12
CA SER A 47 -1.04 -4.71 -3.42
C SER A 47 -1.21 -3.69 -4.55
N TRP A 48 -0.15 -2.95 -4.87
CA TRP A 48 -0.16 -1.95 -5.95
C TRP A 48 0.92 -2.18 -7.01
N ASP A 49 1.34 -3.44 -7.16
CA ASP A 49 2.31 -3.85 -8.16
C ASP A 49 1.89 -3.38 -9.57
N SER A 50 2.87 -3.07 -10.40
CA SER A 50 2.64 -2.63 -11.78
C SER A 50 2.01 -3.75 -12.61
N ASP A 51 2.37 -5.01 -12.33
CA ASP A 51 1.71 -6.18 -12.90
C ASP A 51 0.44 -6.52 -12.10
N PRO A 52 -0.76 -6.41 -12.69
CA PRO A 52 -2.00 -6.76 -12.01
C PRO A 52 -2.08 -8.25 -11.64
N ALA A 53 -1.38 -9.13 -12.34
CA ALA A 53 -1.45 -10.58 -12.13
C ALA A 53 -0.76 -11.04 -10.84
N VAL A 54 0.19 -10.26 -10.32
CA VAL A 54 0.91 -10.58 -9.08
C VAL A 54 0.29 -9.94 -7.84
N ARG A 55 -0.73 -9.08 -8.02
CA ARG A 55 -1.40 -8.43 -6.89
C ARG A 55 -2.18 -9.48 -6.09
N PRO A 56 -2.03 -9.49 -4.75
CA PRO A 56 -2.81 -10.39 -3.91
C PRO A 56 -4.29 -10.05 -4.00
N SER A 57 -5.10 -11.09 -3.97
CA SER A 57 -6.55 -10.99 -3.84
C SER A 57 -6.92 -10.39 -2.47
N PHE A 58 -8.12 -9.83 -2.38
CA PHE A 58 -8.61 -9.28 -1.12
C PHE A 58 -8.59 -10.30 0.05
N PRO A 59 -9.00 -11.57 -0.12
CA PRO A 59 -8.88 -12.58 0.93
C PRO A 59 -7.45 -12.79 1.43
N GLU A 60 -6.46 -12.79 0.54
CA GLU A 60 -5.05 -12.93 0.89
C GLU A 60 -4.54 -11.70 1.67
N ILE A 61 -4.90 -10.49 1.23
CA ILE A 61 -4.58 -9.25 1.95
C ILE A 61 -5.19 -9.30 3.36
N ALA A 62 -6.47 -9.61 3.48
CA ALA A 62 -7.16 -9.68 4.75
C ALA A 62 -6.55 -10.74 5.69
N GLN A 63 -6.11 -11.88 5.15
CA GLN A 63 -5.44 -12.91 5.93
C GLN A 63 -4.07 -12.44 6.45
N LYS A 64 -3.26 -11.80 5.61
CA LYS A 64 -1.98 -11.23 6.02
C LYS A 64 -2.15 -10.19 7.13
N LEU A 65 -3.10 -9.27 6.97
CA LEU A 65 -3.41 -8.26 8.00
C LEU A 65 -3.82 -8.89 9.33
N ARG A 66 -4.64 -9.95 9.32
CA ARG A 66 -5.01 -10.68 10.55
C ARG A 66 -3.81 -11.34 11.22
N ASN A 67 -2.91 -11.95 10.43
CA ASN A 67 -1.71 -12.59 10.96
C ASN A 67 -0.77 -11.56 11.61
N MET A 68 -0.56 -10.42 10.95
CA MET A 68 0.23 -9.30 11.49
C MET A 68 -0.36 -8.78 12.80
N ALA A 69 -1.67 -8.55 12.85
CA ALA A 69 -2.35 -8.09 14.06
C ALA A 69 -2.25 -9.10 15.21
N ALA A 70 -2.38 -10.40 14.92
CA ALA A 70 -2.21 -11.45 15.92
C ALA A 70 -0.77 -11.47 16.47
N ALA A 71 0.24 -11.29 15.62
CA ALA A 71 1.65 -11.25 16.05
C ALA A 71 1.97 -10.03 16.94
N MET A 72 1.28 -8.91 16.74
CA MET A 72 1.42 -7.72 17.59
C MET A 72 0.81 -7.92 18.99
N ASN A 73 -0.28 -8.68 19.10
CA ASN A 73 -0.96 -8.96 20.38
C ASN A 73 -0.28 -10.04 21.24
N LEU A 74 0.81 -10.64 20.73
CA LEU A 74 1.60 -11.65 21.43
C LEU A 74 2.84 -11.04 22.14
N LYS A 75 2.98 -9.72 22.15
CA LYS A 75 4.01 -8.97 22.89
C LYS A 75 3.38 -8.18 24.02
#